data_AF-A0A6G3MI10-F1
#
_entry.id   AF-A0A6G3MI10-F1
#
_cell.length_a   1.000
_cell.length_b   1.000
_cell.length_c   1.000
_cell.angle_alpha   90.00
_cell.angle_beta   90.00
_cell.angle_gamma   90.00
#
_symmetry.space_group_name_H-M   'P 1'
#
loop_
_entity.id
_entity.type
_entity.pdbx_description
1 polymer ?
#
loop_
_entity_poly.entity_id
_entity_poly.type
_entity_poly.pdbx_seq_one_letter_code
_entity_poly.pdbx_strand_id
1 'polypeptide(L)'
;SLNTNFCEEHNWWMMVDNIDPFNQLQWLVQTLLTAEEKGEKVHIIMHHPPGSGDCNSIWSTNFNRIMSRFKNMVTGIFCGHTHDNSFQLRFDPQTSEFEHCNNWTLYYAVR
;
A
#
# COMPACT_ATOMS: atom_id res chain seq x y z
N SER A 1 4.79 -9.07 -2.27
CA SER A 1 3.66 -8.94 -3.22
C SER A 1 2.38 -8.98 -2.42
N LEU A 2 1.40 -8.12 -2.73
CA LEU A 2 0.11 -8.05 -2.05
C LEU A 2 -1.02 -8.47 -2.99
N ASN A 3 -2.01 -9.20 -2.45
CA ASN A 3 -3.22 -9.53 -3.18
C ASN A 3 -4.31 -8.50 -2.86
N THR A 4 -4.39 -7.47 -3.71
CA THR A 4 -5.34 -6.36 -3.57
C THR A 4 -6.77 -6.68 -3.97
N ASN A 5 -7.07 -7.89 -4.46
CA ASN A 5 -8.45 -8.30 -4.74
C ASN A 5 -9.28 -8.35 -3.45
N PHE A 6 -8.65 -8.40 -2.27
CA PHE A 6 -9.32 -8.27 -0.97
C PHE A 6 -9.66 -6.83 -0.57
N CYS A 7 -9.17 -5.82 -1.30
CA CYS A 7 -9.70 -4.45 -1.17
C CYS A 7 -10.70 -4.09 -2.28
N GLU A 8 -10.76 -4.85 -3.38
CA GLU A 8 -11.65 -4.55 -4.51
C GLU A 8 -13.12 -4.46 -4.08
N GLU A 9 -13.80 -3.34 -4.36
CA GLU A 9 -15.21 -3.15 -3.98
C GLU A 9 -16.18 -4.07 -4.75
N HIS A 10 -15.78 -4.55 -5.94
CA HIS A 10 -16.53 -5.52 -6.73
C HIS A 10 -16.36 -6.98 -6.25
N ASN A 11 -15.44 -7.24 -5.30
CA ASN A 11 -15.25 -8.58 -4.76
C ASN A 11 -16.35 -8.93 -3.73
N TRP A 12 -17.46 -9.48 -4.22
CA TRP A 12 -18.64 -9.83 -3.42
C TRP A 12 -18.38 -10.80 -2.27
N TRP A 13 -17.28 -11.58 -2.30
CA TRP A 13 -16.89 -12.43 -1.17
C TRP A 13 -16.57 -11.61 0.09
N MET A 14 -16.14 -10.36 -0.06
CA MET A 14 -15.85 -9.43 1.05
C MET A 14 -17.12 -8.87 1.73
N MET A 15 -18.32 -9.22 1.25
CA MET A 15 -19.57 -8.95 1.98
C MET A 15 -19.80 -9.93 3.14
N VAL A 16 -19.12 -11.08 3.16
CA VAL A 16 -19.23 -12.07 4.25
C VAL A 16 -18.31 -11.71 5.41
N ASP A 17 -17.04 -11.43 5.11
CA ASP A 17 -16.04 -10.93 6.05
C ASP A 17 -15.03 -10.07 5.28
N ASN A 18 -14.73 -8.88 5.81
CA ASN A 18 -13.77 -7.92 5.27
C ASN A 18 -12.73 -7.45 6.31
N ILE A 19 -12.67 -8.09 7.47
CA ILE A 19 -11.74 -7.73 8.55
C ILE A 19 -10.38 -8.38 8.25
N ASP A 20 -9.51 -7.62 7.56
CA ASP A 20 -8.19 -8.02 7.08
C ASP A 20 -8.15 -9.46 6.49
N PRO A 21 -8.77 -9.70 5.31
CA PRO A 21 -8.89 -11.04 4.76
C PRO A 21 -7.53 -11.76 4.63
N PHE A 22 -7.47 -12.98 5.17
CA PHE A 22 -6.25 -13.79 5.30
C PHE A 22 -5.12 -13.15 6.12
N ASN A 23 -5.45 -12.19 7.00
CA ASN A 23 -4.51 -11.43 7.83
C ASN A 23 -3.39 -10.75 7.01
N GLN A 24 -3.71 -10.26 5.80
CA GLN A 24 -2.71 -9.78 4.84
C GLN A 24 -2.01 -8.50 5.31
N LEU A 25 -2.74 -7.56 5.92
CA LEU A 25 -2.17 -6.34 6.48
C LEU A 25 -1.40 -6.64 7.78
N GLN A 26 -1.87 -7.58 8.61
CA GLN A 26 -1.11 -8.07 9.76
C GLN A 26 0.22 -8.71 9.33
N TRP A 27 0.21 -9.57 8.31
CA TRP A 27 1.41 -10.16 7.72
C TRP A 27 2.36 -9.11 7.14
N LEU A 28 1.82 -8.09 6.47
CA LEU A 28 2.60 -6.97 5.94
C LEU A 28 3.30 -6.21 7.08
N VAL A 29 2.60 -5.92 8.19
CA VAL A 29 3.21 -5.26 9.37
C VAL A 29 4.34 -6.11 9.96
N GLN A 30 4.12 -7.42 10.15
CA GLN A 30 5.15 -8.33 10.66
C GLN A 30 6.38 -8.37 9.73
N THR A 31 6.15 -8.44 8.42
CA THR A 31 7.22 -8.43 7.41
C THR A 31 8.02 -7.12 7.43
N LEU A 32 7.34 -5.97 7.56
CA LEU A 32 7.99 -4.66 7.63
C LEU A 32 8.74 -4.44 8.96
N LEU A 33 8.27 -5.00 10.08
CA LEU A 33 9.01 -5.02 11.34
C LEU A 33 10.31 -5.83 11.22
N THR A 34 10.26 -7.04 10.67
CA THR A 34 11.46 -7.85 10.44
C THR A 34 12.43 -7.18 9.46
N ALA A 35 11.94 -6.46 8.45
CA ALA A 35 12.78 -5.67 7.56
C ALA A 35 13.45 -4.49 8.31
N GLU A 36 12.72 -3.78 9.17
CA GLU A 36 13.22 -2.69 10.00
C GLU A 36 14.32 -3.16 10.97
N GLU A 37 14.12 -4.30 11.65
CA GLU A 37 15.09 -4.94 12.54
C GLU A 37 16.41 -5.32 11.83
N LYS A 38 16.34 -5.63 10.53
CA LYS A 38 17.49 -6.00 9.69
C LYS A 38 18.08 -4.83 8.90
N GLY A 39 17.45 -3.65 8.92
CA GLY A 39 17.81 -2.52 8.07
C GLY A 39 17.54 -2.72 6.57
N GLU A 40 16.69 -3.69 6.20
CA GLU A 40 16.33 -4.01 4.83
C GLU A 40 15.43 -2.92 4.21
N LYS A 41 15.48 -2.78 2.87
CA LYS A 41 14.57 -1.93 2.10
C LYS A 41 13.56 -2.77 1.33
N VAL A 42 12.32 -2.30 1.28
CA VAL A 42 11.18 -3.08 0.79
C VAL A 42 10.54 -2.40 -0.41
N HIS A 43 10.37 -3.17 -1.49
CA HIS A 43 9.48 -2.83 -2.59
C HIS A 43 8.17 -3.60 -2.45
N ILE A 44 7.05 -2.89 -2.59
CA ILE A 44 5.71 -3.47 -2.57
C ILE A 44 5.19 -3.47 -4.00
N ILE A 45 4.72 -4.63 -4.46
CA ILE A 45 4.06 -4.81 -5.75
C ILE A 45 2.63 -5.30 -5.50
N MET A 46 1.66 -4.74 -6.22
CA MET A 46 0.24 -5.08 -6.12
C MET A 46 -0.51 -4.76 -7.43
N HIS A 47 -1.79 -5.13 -7.53
CA HIS A 47 -2.59 -4.89 -8.73
C HIS A 47 -3.39 -3.58 -8.64
N HIS A 48 -4.39 -3.52 -7.75
CA HIS A 48 -5.24 -2.33 -7.58
C HIS A 48 -4.53 -1.29 -6.69
N PRO A 49 -4.41 -0.02 -7.13
CA PRO A 49 -3.78 1.03 -6.33
C PRO A 49 -4.65 1.44 -5.12
N PRO A 50 -4.12 1.49 -3.88
CA PRO A 50 -4.91 1.85 -2.70
C PRO A 50 -5.38 3.30 -2.77
N GLY A 51 -6.67 3.54 -2.55
CA GLY A 51 -7.25 4.88 -2.66
C GLY A 51 -7.70 5.27 -4.07
N SER A 52 -7.68 4.34 -5.04
CA SER A 52 -8.64 4.40 -6.15
C SER A 52 -10.07 4.19 -5.62
N GLY A 53 -11.06 4.61 -6.40
CA GLY A 53 -12.48 4.34 -6.10
C GLY A 53 -12.85 2.86 -6.13
N ASP A 54 -11.98 1.99 -6.67
CA ASP A 54 -12.20 0.55 -6.75
C ASP A 54 -11.74 -0.21 -5.49
N CYS A 55 -11.11 0.48 -4.52
CA CYS A 55 -10.47 -0.15 -3.36
C CYS A 55 -11.04 0.39 -2.05
N ASN A 56 -11.67 -0.51 -1.29
CA ASN A 56 -12.38 -0.29 -0.04
C ASN A 56 -11.64 0.68 0.90
N SER A 57 -12.35 1.74 1.29
CA SER A 57 -11.81 2.83 2.10
C SER A 57 -11.20 2.40 3.44
N ILE A 58 -11.72 1.34 4.09
CA ILE A 58 -11.18 0.82 5.36
C ILE A 58 -9.83 0.13 5.12
N TRP A 59 -9.73 -0.73 4.10
CA TRP A 59 -8.48 -1.39 3.75
C TRP A 59 -7.42 -0.36 3.32
N SER A 60 -7.79 0.57 2.43
CA SER A 60 -6.93 1.67 1.98
C SER A 60 -6.44 2.53 3.14
N THR A 61 -7.32 2.91 4.09
CA THR A 61 -6.92 3.69 5.27
C THR A 61 -5.92 2.95 6.16
N ASN A 62 -6.11 1.64 6.38
CA ASN A 62 -5.18 0.85 7.20
C ASN A 62 -3.84 0.63 6.48
N PHE A 63 -3.84 0.30 5.19
CA PHE A 63 -2.62 0.29 4.37
C PHE A 63 -1.89 1.64 4.46
N ASN A 64 -2.62 2.75 4.37
CA ASN A 64 -2.04 4.09 4.40
C ASN A 64 -1.37 4.43 5.75
N ARG A 65 -1.95 3.97 6.87
CA ARG A 65 -1.33 4.08 8.21
C ARG A 65 -0.05 3.25 8.34
N ILE A 66 -0.06 2.02 7.80
CA ILE A 66 1.13 1.14 7.77
C ILE A 66 2.26 1.81 6.98
N MET A 67 1.97 2.35 5.79
CA MET A 67 2.97 3.05 4.98
C MET A 67 3.56 4.28 5.70
N SER A 68 2.76 5.05 6.42
CA SER A 68 3.24 6.19 7.23
C SER A 68 4.20 5.73 8.35
N ARG A 69 3.90 4.63 9.04
CA ARG A 69 4.79 4.04 10.08
C ARG A 69 6.11 3.51 9.49
N PHE A 70 6.09 2.92 8.30
CA PHE A 70 7.24 2.25 7.68
C PHE A 70 7.86 3.04 6.51
N LYS A 71 7.63 4.37 6.45
CA LYS A 71 8.12 5.25 5.38
C LYS A 71 9.64 5.20 5.15
N ASN A 72 10.40 4.91 6.19
CA ASN A 72 11.86 4.75 6.11
C ASN A 72 12.31 3.40 5.52
N MET A 73 11.42 2.39 5.45
CA MET A 73 11.73 1.04 4.95
C MET A 73 11.18 0.79 3.55
N VAL A 74 10.01 1.34 3.22
CA VAL A 74 9.37 1.15 1.91
C VAL A 74 9.96 2.14 0.88
N THR A 75 10.79 1.64 -0.03
CA THR A 75 11.49 2.44 -1.05
C THR A 75 10.81 2.46 -2.42
N GLY A 76 9.68 1.77 -2.57
CA GLY A 76 8.94 1.75 -3.83
C GLY A 76 7.63 0.99 -3.71
N ILE A 77 6.58 1.50 -4.34
CA ILE A 77 5.26 0.87 -4.42
C ILE A 77 4.82 0.89 -5.89
N PHE A 78 4.57 -0.28 -6.46
CA PHE A 78 4.28 -0.46 -7.88
C PHE A 78 2.90 -1.11 -8.04
N CYS A 79 2.04 -0.47 -8.83
CA CYS A 79 0.64 -0.83 -9.02
C CYS A 79 0.29 -0.87 -10.52
N GLY A 80 -0.85 -1.47 -10.86
CA GLY A 80 -1.41 -1.49 -12.21
C GLY A 80 -2.91 -1.16 -12.19
N HIS A 81 -3.72 -2.06 -12.76
CA HIS A 81 -5.20 -2.02 -12.83
C HIS A 81 -5.80 -0.87 -13.66
N THR A 82 -5.34 0.37 -13.52
CA THR A 82 -5.86 1.53 -14.28
C THR A 82 -5.66 1.43 -15.79
N HIS A 83 -4.68 0.64 -16.23
CA HIS A 83 -4.15 0.60 -17.61
C HIS A 83 -3.62 1.95 -18.13
N ASP A 84 -3.47 2.93 -17.24
CA ASP A 84 -2.95 4.26 -17.51
C ASP A 84 -1.52 4.44 -16.97
N ASN A 85 -0.74 5.31 -17.62
CA ASN A 85 0.53 5.79 -17.05
C ASN A 85 0.25 6.90 -16.02
N SER A 86 0.05 6.52 -14.75
CA SER A 86 -0.18 7.45 -13.65
C SER A 86 0.66 7.11 -12.42
N PHE A 87 0.77 8.09 -11.50
CA PHE A 87 1.41 7.94 -10.20
C PHE A 87 0.56 8.60 -9.13
N GLN A 88 0.71 8.16 -7.87
CA GLN A 88 0.04 8.75 -6.72
C GLN A 88 1.06 9.39 -5.78
N LEU A 89 0.73 10.57 -5.25
CA LEU A 89 1.53 11.25 -4.23
C LEU A 89 0.95 10.97 -2.85
N ARG A 90 1.84 10.73 -1.87
CA ARG A 90 1.48 10.56 -0.45
C ARG A 90 1.95 11.78 0.34
N PHE A 91 1.22 12.08 1.40
CA PHE A 91 1.49 13.19 2.31
C PHE A 91 1.52 12.65 3.74
N ASP A 92 2.32 13.26 4.61
CA ASP A 92 2.28 12.92 6.04
C ASP A 92 0.97 13.49 6.64
N PRO A 93 0.11 12.66 7.26
CA PRO A 93 -1.17 13.12 7.79
C PRO A 93 -1.05 14.09 8.98
N GLN A 94 0.14 14.25 9.58
CA GLN A 94 0.37 15.17 10.69
C GLN A 94 0.86 16.55 10.23
N THR A 95 1.74 16.62 9.22
CA THR A 95 2.31 17.88 8.75
C THR A 95 1.62 18.44 7.50
N SER A 96 0.85 17.62 6.77
CA SER A 96 0.35 17.93 5.41
C SER A 96 1.45 18.26 4.40
N GLU A 97 2.72 18.05 4.76
CA GLU A 97 3.83 18.20 3.84
C GLU A 97 3.82 17.05 2.85
N PHE A 98 4.21 17.35 1.60
CA PHE A 98 4.64 16.31 0.70
C PHE A 98 5.82 15.60 1.36
N GLU A 99 5.74 14.27 1.54
CA GLU A 99 6.86 13.51 2.07
C GLU A 99 7.99 13.56 1.03
N HIS A 100 8.88 14.53 1.21
CA HIS A 100 10.00 14.78 0.32
C HIS A 100 10.89 13.53 0.38
N CYS A 101 10.75 12.68 -0.64
CA CYS A 101 11.42 11.41 -0.70
C CYS A 101 12.92 11.65 -0.71
N ASN A 102 13.57 11.39 0.43
CA ASN A 102 15.02 11.33 0.52
C ASN A 102 15.49 10.09 -0.28
N ASN A 103 15.68 10.34 -1.58
CA ASN A 103 16.24 9.59 -2.70
C ASN A 103 15.37 8.60 -3.51
N TRP A 104 14.36 7.86 -2.99
CA TRP A 104 13.88 6.66 -3.72
C TRP A 104 12.38 6.43 -4.01
N THR A 105 11.42 6.73 -3.13
CA THR A 105 10.04 6.19 -3.25
C THR A 105 9.17 6.89 -4.32
N LEU A 106 9.42 6.58 -5.60
CA LEU A 106 8.49 6.89 -6.68
C LEU A 106 7.47 5.75 -6.87
N TYR A 107 6.20 6.10 -7.03
CA TYR A 107 5.19 5.20 -7.57
C TYR A 107 5.37 5.08 -9.08
N TYR A 108 5.83 3.93 -9.57
CA TYR A 108 5.84 3.60 -10.99
C TYR A 108 4.80 2.51 -11.28
N ALA A 109 3.88 2.78 -12.22
CA ALA A 109 3.25 1.73 -13.01
C ALA A 109 4.25 1.31 -14.10
N VAL A 110 4.54 0.00 -14.23
CA VAL A 110 5.55 -0.50 -15.17
C VAL A 110 4.90 -1.38 -16.23
N ARG A 111 4.91 -0.86 -17.47
CA ARG A 111 4.68 -1.51 -18.79
C ARG A 111 3.72 -2.69 -18.87
#